data_AF-D5V0K6-F1
#
_entry.id   AF-D5V0K6-F1
#
_cell.length_a   1.000
_cell.length_b   1.000
_cell.length_c   1.000
_cell.angle_alpha   90.00
_cell.angle_beta   90.00
_cell.angle_gamma   90.00
#
_symmetry.space_group_name_H-M   'P 1'
#
loop_
_entity.id
_entity.type
_entity.pdbx_description
1 polymer ?
#
loop_
_entity_poly.entity_id
_entity_poly.type
_entity_poly.pdbx_seq_one_letter_code
_entity_poly.pdbx_strand_id
1 'polypeptide(L)'
;MNKLLQIFFIIAFSIFLIGCSLKNTSQVTPHNENQDLGKQLKDNNVYCYKYKKIMNYASNYIEKEFDEGYFLKNDIVGAKAQLFLVESSSPTVFAKNINTANNSYNSNYELAKKSNCDLSEFSISPLVKLKNRIKILEEKKDKK
;
A
#
# COMPACT_ATOMS: atom_id res chain seq x y z
N MET A 1 -31.30 -41.73 -14.52
CA MET A 1 -30.83 -40.77 -13.49
C MET A 1 -31.84 -39.62 -13.47
N ASN A 2 -32.74 -39.63 -12.49
CA ASN A 2 -34.01 -38.91 -12.54
C ASN A 2 -33.83 -37.39 -12.38
N LYS A 3 -34.29 -36.63 -13.39
CA LYS A 3 -34.26 -35.16 -13.44
C LYS A 3 -35.03 -34.47 -12.29
N LEU A 4 -35.78 -35.22 -11.48
CA LEU A 4 -36.45 -34.71 -10.28
C LEU A 4 -35.49 -34.39 -9.12
N LEU A 5 -34.29 -34.98 -9.07
CA LEU A 5 -33.37 -34.77 -7.95
C LEU A 5 -32.60 -33.43 -8.02
N GLN A 6 -32.50 -32.82 -9.21
CA GLN A 6 -31.78 -31.55 -9.39
C GLN A 6 -32.59 -30.31 -8.99
N ILE A 7 -33.92 -30.42 -8.89
CA ILE A 7 -34.79 -29.27 -8.59
C ILE A 7 -34.77 -28.93 -7.08
N PHE A 8 -34.56 -29.93 -6.22
CA PHE A 8 -34.51 -29.72 -4.76
C PHE A 8 -33.27 -28.93 -4.29
N PHE A 9 -32.17 -28.94 -5.05
CA PHE A 9 -30.96 -28.20 -4.68
C PHE A 9 -31.05 -26.69 -4.94
N ILE A 10 -31.97 -26.24 -5.81
CA ILE A 10 -32.08 -24.82 -6.19
C ILE A 10 -33.01 -24.05 -5.23
N ILE A 11 -34.01 -24.74 -4.62
CA ILE A 11 -34.98 -24.10 -3.72
C ILE A 11 -34.45 -23.97 -2.28
N ALA A 12 -33.45 -24.76 -1.89
CA ALA A 12 -32.86 -24.69 -0.55
C ALA A 12 -31.92 -23.47 -0.34
N PHE A 13 -31.51 -22.77 -1.40
CA PHE A 13 -30.53 -21.67 -1.31
C PHE A 13 -31.19 -20.28 -1.17
N SER A 14 -32.50 -20.15 -1.35
CA SER A 14 -33.21 -18.86 -1.37
C SER A 14 -33.74 -18.38 -0.01
N ILE A 15 -33.49 -19.10 1.09
CA ILE A 15 -34.00 -18.74 2.44
C ILE A 15 -32.93 -18.06 3.33
N PHE A 16 -31.70 -17.87 2.84
CA PHE A 16 -30.60 -17.30 3.66
C PHE A 16 -30.34 -15.79 3.51
N LEU A 17 -31.20 -15.03 2.82
CA LEU A 17 -31.00 -13.58 2.56
C LEU A 17 -32.04 -12.65 3.21
N ILE A 18 -32.77 -13.09 4.23
CA ILE A 18 -33.61 -12.19 5.05
C ILE A 18 -33.02 -12.10 6.46
N GLY A 19 -31.80 -11.56 6.52
CA GLY A 19 -31.19 -11.08 7.76
C GLY A 19 -31.55 -9.62 7.96
N CYS A 20 -32.63 -9.37 8.70
CA CYS A 20 -32.98 -8.06 9.22
C CYS A 20 -31.87 -7.49 10.12
N SER A 21 -31.54 -6.21 9.97
CA SER A 21 -31.46 -5.31 11.13
C SER A 21 -31.74 -3.88 10.71
N LEU A 22 -33.01 -3.49 10.88
CA LEU A 22 -33.42 -2.09 11.01
C LEU A 22 -33.78 -1.88 12.48
N LYS A 23 -32.93 -1.12 13.20
CA LYS A 23 -33.29 0.00 14.08
C LYS A 23 -32.10 0.35 14.96
N ASN A 24 -31.68 1.61 14.87
CA ASN A 24 -31.69 2.50 16.02
C ASN A 24 -31.69 3.94 15.52
N THR A 25 -32.88 4.53 15.47
CA THR A 25 -33.05 5.98 15.59
C THR A 25 -32.54 6.36 16.97
N SER A 26 -31.33 6.88 17.05
CA SER A 26 -30.88 7.61 18.23
C SER A 26 -31.31 9.06 18.07
N GLN A 27 -32.17 9.51 18.99
CA GLN A 27 -32.44 10.92 19.24
C GLN A 27 -31.14 11.71 19.18
N VAL A 28 -31.08 12.69 18.28
CA VAL A 28 -30.07 13.75 18.36
C VAL A 28 -30.46 14.63 19.54
N THR A 29 -29.95 14.25 20.72
CA THR A 29 -29.72 15.17 21.82
C THR A 29 -28.57 16.10 21.41
N PRO A 30 -28.55 17.37 21.86
CA PRO A 30 -27.54 18.33 21.44
C PRO A 30 -26.18 17.88 21.98
N HIS A 31 -25.31 17.41 21.07
CA HIS A 31 -24.02 16.83 21.43
C HIS A 31 -23.01 17.94 21.69
N ASN A 32 -22.38 17.90 22.87
CA ASN A 32 -21.19 18.69 23.17
C ASN A 32 -20.08 18.36 22.16
N GLU A 33 -19.64 19.36 21.38
CA GLU A 33 -18.61 19.26 20.33
C GLU A 33 -17.26 18.72 20.82
N ASN A 34 -16.95 18.88 22.11
CA ASN A 34 -15.61 18.58 22.63
C ASN A 34 -15.31 17.09 22.84
N GLN A 35 -16.32 16.22 22.89
CA GLN A 35 -16.12 14.79 23.17
C GLN A 35 -15.89 13.96 21.89
N ASP A 36 -16.35 14.45 20.73
CA ASP A 36 -16.20 13.79 19.43
C ASP A 36 -14.81 14.07 18.80
N LEU A 37 -14.26 15.27 19.03
CA LEU A 37 -12.93 15.68 18.55
C LEU A 37 -11.81 14.80 19.13
N GLY A 38 -11.88 14.45 20.42
CA GLY A 38 -10.89 13.60 21.09
C GLY A 38 -10.89 12.15 20.60
N LYS A 39 -12.05 11.63 20.18
CA LYS A 39 -12.19 10.29 19.61
C LYS A 39 -11.68 10.26 18.16
N GLN A 40 -12.05 11.25 17.34
CA GLN A 40 -11.53 11.41 15.98
C GLN A 40 -10.01 11.58 15.94
N LEU A 41 -9.41 12.36 16.86
CA LEU A 41 -7.95 12.53 16.94
C LEU A 41 -7.24 11.21 17.27
N LYS A 42 -7.81 10.39 18.15
CA LYS A 42 -7.24 9.10 18.54
C LYS A 42 -7.36 8.07 17.41
N ASP A 43 -8.51 8.03 16.73
CA ASP A 43 -8.75 7.13 15.62
C ASP A 43 -7.89 7.49 14.39
N ASN A 44 -7.76 8.78 14.06
CA ASN A 44 -6.87 9.26 13.00
C ASN A 44 -5.41 8.87 13.27
N ASN A 45 -4.94 8.96 14.52
CA ASN A 45 -3.59 8.57 14.88
C ASN A 45 -3.35 7.06 14.62
N VAL A 46 -4.30 6.20 14.99
CA VAL A 46 -4.21 4.74 14.75
C VAL A 46 -4.16 4.42 13.26
N TYR A 47 -4.99 5.08 12.44
CA TYR A 47 -4.97 4.90 10.98
C TYR A 47 -3.68 5.39 10.36
N CYS A 48 -3.21 6.59 10.74
CA CYS A 48 -1.94 7.14 10.26
C CYS A 48 -0.76 6.24 10.60
N TYR A 49 -0.69 5.73 11.83
CA TYR A 49 0.34 4.77 12.22
C TYR A 49 0.31 3.52 11.33
N LYS A 50 -0.87 2.96 11.06
CA LYS A 50 -1.02 1.78 10.21
C LYS A 50 -0.54 2.04 8.78
N TYR A 51 -0.94 3.16 8.17
CA TYR A 51 -0.52 3.48 6.81
C TYR A 51 0.98 3.73 6.72
N LYS A 52 1.54 4.55 7.63
CA LYS A 52 2.98 4.81 7.72
C LYS A 52 3.79 3.52 7.90
N LYS A 53 3.31 2.59 8.74
CA LYS A 53 3.96 1.29 8.94
C LYS A 53 4.06 0.49 7.64
N ILE A 54 3.00 0.46 6.84
CA ILE A 54 3.00 -0.25 5.55
C ILE A 54 3.89 0.47 4.54
N MET A 55 3.83 1.80 4.49
CA MET A 55 4.69 2.61 3.62
C MET A 55 6.18 2.40 3.95
N ASN A 56 6.55 2.41 5.23
CA ASN A 56 7.91 2.12 5.68
C ASN A 56 8.35 0.71 5.28
N TYR A 57 7.51 -0.29 5.52
CA TYR A 57 7.83 -1.67 5.13
C TYR A 57 8.06 -1.80 3.62
N ALA A 58 7.18 -1.23 2.80
CA ALA A 58 7.29 -1.25 1.35
C ALA A 58 8.54 -0.48 0.85
N SER A 59 8.80 0.71 1.39
CA SER A 59 10.00 1.49 1.04
C SER A 59 11.27 0.73 1.40
N ASN A 60 11.34 0.19 2.61
CA ASN A 60 12.51 -0.56 3.09
C ASN A 60 12.74 -1.83 2.26
N TYR A 61 11.67 -2.54 1.89
CA TYR A 61 11.78 -3.71 1.01
C TYR A 61 12.42 -3.33 -0.33
N ILE A 62 11.91 -2.28 -0.99
CA ILE A 62 12.42 -1.81 -2.28
C ILE A 62 13.89 -1.38 -2.17
N GLU A 63 14.24 -0.58 -1.16
CA GLU A 63 15.60 -0.11 -0.95
C GLU A 63 16.57 -1.27 -0.69
N LYS A 64 16.16 -2.22 0.16
CA LYS A 64 16.95 -3.41 0.52
C LYS A 64 17.26 -4.31 -0.68
N GLU A 65 16.26 -4.61 -1.52
CA GLU A 65 16.44 -5.44 -2.71
C GLU A 65 17.49 -4.84 -3.67
N PHE A 66 17.48 -3.51 -3.83
CA PHE A 66 18.48 -2.83 -4.65
C PHE A 66 19.86 -2.77 -3.99
N ASP A 67 19.89 -2.59 -2.67
CA ASP A 67 21.13 -2.61 -1.89
C ASP A 67 21.86 -3.95 -1.99
N GLU A 68 21.16 -5.04 -1.66
CA GLU A 68 21.71 -6.39 -1.65
C GLU A 68 21.96 -6.92 -3.06
N GLY A 69 21.06 -6.59 -4.00
CA GLY A 69 21.17 -6.97 -5.40
C GLY A 69 22.39 -6.34 -6.07
N TYR A 70 22.60 -5.04 -5.87
CA TYR A 70 23.44 -4.22 -6.74
C TYR A 70 24.38 -3.28 -6.00
N PHE A 71 23.88 -2.42 -5.10
CA PHE A 71 24.70 -1.33 -4.56
C PHE A 71 25.85 -1.82 -3.67
N LEU A 72 25.65 -2.84 -2.85
CA LEU A 72 26.72 -3.44 -2.04
C LEU A 72 27.82 -4.08 -2.89
N LYS A 73 27.50 -4.48 -4.13
CA LYS A 73 28.44 -5.05 -5.11
C LYS A 73 29.03 -4.00 -6.05
N ASN A 74 28.69 -2.72 -5.84
CA ASN A 74 29.04 -1.61 -6.74
C ASN A 74 28.56 -1.81 -8.19
N ASP A 75 27.48 -2.57 -8.40
CA ASP A 75 26.90 -2.86 -9.71
C ASP A 75 25.88 -1.79 -10.12
N ILE A 76 26.38 -0.60 -10.47
CA ILE A 76 25.52 0.54 -10.83
C ILE A 76 24.77 0.30 -12.14
N VAL A 77 25.40 -0.41 -13.08
CA VAL A 77 24.79 -0.73 -14.39
C VAL A 77 23.65 -1.72 -14.21
N GLY A 78 23.83 -2.76 -13.40
CA GLY A 78 22.78 -3.71 -13.04
C GLY A 78 21.62 -3.04 -12.31
N ALA A 79 21.91 -2.16 -11.34
CA ALA A 79 20.88 -1.37 -10.65
C ALA A 79 20.03 -0.55 -11.62
N LYS A 80 20.68 0.15 -12.57
CA LYS A 80 19.98 0.95 -13.59
C LYS A 80 19.12 0.11 -14.52
N ALA A 81 19.66 -1.01 -15.01
CA ALA A 81 18.92 -1.93 -15.87
C ALA A 81 17.67 -2.47 -15.16
N GLN A 82 17.79 -2.79 -13.88
CA GLN A 82 16.69 -3.35 -13.10
C GLN A 82 15.66 -2.29 -12.73
N LEU A 83 16.09 -1.07 -12.42
CA LEU A 83 15.16 0.05 -12.29
C LEU A 83 14.38 0.30 -13.59
N PHE A 84 15.02 0.21 -14.75
CA PHE A 84 14.33 0.33 -16.04
C PHE A 84 13.28 -0.79 -16.25
N LEU A 85 13.60 -2.04 -15.87
CA LEU A 85 12.64 -3.15 -15.94
C LEU A 85 11.44 -2.94 -14.98
N VAL A 86 11.70 -2.38 -13.79
CA VAL A 86 10.66 -2.00 -12.83
C VAL A 86 9.75 -0.92 -13.43
N GLU A 87 10.34 0.19 -13.90
CA GLU A 87 9.62 1.34 -14.49
C GLU A 87 8.80 0.94 -15.73
N SER A 88 9.30 -0.01 -16.54
CA SER A 88 8.58 -0.54 -17.70
C SER A 88 7.54 -1.61 -17.37
N SER A 89 7.30 -1.90 -16.08
CA SER A 89 6.37 -2.96 -15.64
C SER A 89 6.67 -4.33 -16.26
N SER A 90 7.95 -4.64 -16.41
CA SER A 90 8.42 -5.91 -16.96
C SER A 90 7.83 -7.13 -16.22
N PRO A 91 7.53 -8.25 -16.91
CA PRO A 91 6.93 -9.42 -16.27
C PRO A 91 7.91 -10.27 -15.43
N THR A 92 9.17 -9.82 -15.28
CA THR A 92 10.16 -10.51 -14.44
C THR A 92 9.71 -10.57 -12.98
N VAL A 93 10.16 -11.60 -12.26
CA VAL A 93 9.82 -11.79 -10.84
C VAL A 93 10.29 -10.59 -10.00
N PHE A 94 11.52 -10.11 -10.25
CA PHE A 94 12.06 -8.95 -9.57
C PHE A 94 11.18 -7.70 -9.79
N ALA A 95 10.91 -7.35 -11.05
CA ALA A 95 10.09 -6.18 -11.36
C ALA A 95 8.68 -6.29 -10.79
N LYS A 96 8.05 -7.49 -10.85
CA LYS A 96 6.73 -7.74 -10.23
C LYS A 96 6.74 -7.52 -8.72
N ASN A 97 7.76 -8.01 -8.01
CA ASN A 97 7.85 -7.87 -6.56
C ASN A 97 8.04 -6.41 -6.15
N ILE A 98 8.97 -5.71 -6.81
CA ILE A 98 9.21 -4.28 -6.57
C ILE A 98 7.97 -3.44 -6.91
N ASN A 99 7.31 -3.70 -8.04
CA ASN A 99 6.09 -2.98 -8.40
C ASN A 99 4.93 -3.27 -7.43
N THR A 100 4.82 -4.50 -6.92
CA THR A 100 3.82 -4.84 -5.89
C THR A 100 4.07 -4.04 -4.61
N ALA A 101 5.32 -3.97 -4.15
CA ALA A 101 5.68 -3.16 -3.00
C ALA A 101 5.43 -1.66 -3.25
N ASN A 102 5.80 -1.15 -4.43
CA ASN A 102 5.59 0.25 -4.79
C ASN A 102 4.09 0.61 -4.87
N ASN A 103 3.26 -0.29 -5.40
CA ASN A 103 1.81 -0.12 -5.40
C ASN A 103 1.21 -0.14 -3.99
N SER A 104 1.75 -0.97 -3.10
CA SER A 104 1.38 -0.97 -1.68
C SER A 104 1.75 0.35 -1.01
N TYR A 105 2.96 0.86 -1.26
CA TYR A 105 3.40 2.18 -0.79
C TYR A 105 2.44 3.28 -1.27
N ASN A 106 2.19 3.37 -2.58
CA ASN A 106 1.37 4.43 -3.17
C ASN A 106 -0.07 4.39 -2.67
N SER A 107 -0.66 3.19 -2.60
CA SER A 107 -2.03 3.03 -2.07
C SER A 107 -2.14 3.53 -0.63
N ASN A 108 -1.16 3.23 0.22
CA ASN A 108 -1.17 3.66 1.62
C ASN A 108 -0.81 5.15 1.77
N TYR A 109 0.05 5.68 0.91
CA TYR A 109 0.34 7.12 0.85
C TYR A 109 -0.94 7.92 0.55
N GLU A 110 -1.74 7.49 -0.43
CA GLU A 110 -3.00 8.13 -0.76
C GLU A 110 -4.03 8.02 0.37
N LEU A 111 -4.11 6.88 1.06
CA LEU A 111 -4.96 6.73 2.23
C LEU A 111 -4.52 7.65 3.37
N ALA A 112 -3.22 7.71 3.66
CA ALA A 112 -2.67 8.57 4.70
C ALA A 112 -2.90 10.05 4.38
N LYS A 113 -2.76 10.45 3.11
CA LYS A 113 -3.07 11.80 2.64
C LYS A 113 -4.54 12.16 2.85
N LYS A 114 -5.46 11.24 2.50
CA LYS A 114 -6.90 11.42 2.73
C LYS A 114 -7.26 11.50 4.22
N SER A 115 -6.50 10.83 5.08
CA SER A 115 -6.65 10.87 6.54
C SER A 115 -5.90 12.04 7.21
N ASN A 116 -5.38 13.02 6.43
CA ASN A 116 -4.62 14.16 6.95
C ASN A 116 -3.44 13.78 7.84
N CYS A 117 -2.78 12.66 7.54
CA CYS A 117 -1.57 12.26 8.24
C CYS A 117 -0.41 13.20 7.88
N ASP A 118 0.51 13.42 8.82
CA ASP A 118 1.80 14.07 8.50
C ASP A 118 2.65 13.13 7.62
N LEU A 119 3.00 13.57 6.42
CA LEU A 119 3.76 12.79 5.43
C LEU A 119 5.16 13.36 5.16
N SER A 120 5.67 14.24 6.02
CA SER A 120 6.99 14.88 5.86
C SER A 120 8.13 13.88 5.59
N GLU A 121 8.17 12.77 6.34
CA GLU A 121 9.13 11.67 6.20
C GLU A 121 9.01 10.91 4.85
N PHE A 122 7.88 11.05 4.16
CA PHE A 122 7.52 10.32 2.94
C PHE A 122 7.48 11.21 1.69
N SER A 123 8.12 12.39 1.78
CA SER A 123 8.16 13.41 0.71
C SER A 123 8.77 12.93 -0.61
N ILE A 124 9.59 11.87 -0.59
CA ILE A 124 10.21 11.27 -1.77
C ILE A 124 9.83 9.79 -1.84
N SER A 125 9.25 9.35 -2.96
CA SER A 125 8.89 7.95 -3.17
C SER A 125 10.13 7.04 -3.27
N PRO A 126 10.01 5.75 -2.90
CA PRO A 126 11.14 4.82 -2.91
C PRO A 126 11.83 4.70 -4.27
N LEU A 127 11.07 4.63 -5.37
CA LEU A 127 11.67 4.56 -6.71
C LEU A 127 12.44 5.84 -7.10
N VAL A 128 11.96 7.02 -6.68
CA VAL A 128 12.68 8.28 -6.91
C VAL A 128 13.96 8.33 -6.07
N LYS A 129 13.94 7.85 -4.82
CA LYS A 129 15.16 7.71 -4.00
C LYS A 129 16.20 6.83 -4.70
N LEU A 130 15.78 5.66 -5.22
CA LEU A 130 16.67 4.77 -5.98
C LEU A 130 17.27 5.45 -7.21
N LYS A 131 16.45 6.13 -8.00
CA LYS A 131 16.90 6.87 -9.19
C LYS A 131 17.94 7.94 -8.84
N ASN A 132 17.69 8.71 -7.79
CA ASN A 132 18.63 9.73 -7.32
C ASN A 132 19.95 9.10 -6.84
N ARG A 133 19.87 7.98 -6.12
CA ARG A 133 21.05 7.25 -5.66
C ARG A 133 21.89 6.71 -6.82
N ILE A 134 21.26 6.11 -7.83
CA ILE A 134 21.95 5.64 -9.05
C ILE A 134 22.68 6.80 -9.72
N LYS A 135 22.00 7.94 -9.93
CA LYS A 135 22.61 9.13 -10.55
C LYS A 135 23.85 9.61 -9.80
N ILE A 136 23.78 9.72 -8.47
CA ILE A 136 24.93 10.12 -7.63
C ILE A 136 26.10 9.14 -7.78
N LEU A 137 25.82 7.83 -7.87
CA LEU A 137 26.85 6.81 -8.00
C LEU A 137 27.48 6.79 -9.40
N GLU A 138 26.70 7.05 -10.46
CA GLU A 138 27.21 7.24 -11.82
C GLU A 138 28.18 8.43 -11.89
N GLU A 139 27.77 9.60 -11.40
CA GLU A 139 28.61 10.81 -11.41
C GLU A 139 29.91 10.65 -10.62
N LYS A 140 29.92 9.81 -9.58
CA LYS A 140 31.13 9.50 -8.80
C LYS A 140 32.06 8.54 -9.54
N LYS A 141 31.52 7.65 -10.36
CA LYS A 141 32.29 6.68 -11.14
C LYS A 141 32.98 7.36 -12.31
N ASP A 142 32.31 8.29 -12.98
CA ASP A 142 32.87 9.03 -14.13
C ASP A 142 33.97 10.03 -13.76
N LYS A 143 34.09 10.35 -12.46
CA LYS A 143 35.15 11.23 -11.92
C LYS A 143 36.39 10.49 -11.43
N LYS A 144 36.41 9.15 -11.50
CA LYS A 144 37.55 8.30 -11.13
C LYS A 144 38.25 7.78 -12.38
#